data_AF-A0A4Y2PUZ4-F1
#
_entry.id   AF-A0A4Y2PUZ4-F1
#
_cell.length_a   1.000
_cell.length_b   1.000
_cell.length_c   1.000
_cell.angle_alpha   90.00
_cell.angle_beta   90.00
_cell.angle_gamma   90.00
#
_symmetry.space_group_name_H-M   'P 1'
#
loop_
_entity.id
_entity.type
_entity.pdbx_description
1 polymer ?
#
loop_
_entity_poly.entity_id
_entity_poly.type
_entity_poly.pdbx_seq_one_letter_code
_entity_poly.pdbx_strand_id
1 'polypeptide(L)'
;MNGLLQRIVRMAVLTGIFFADPLRMMRLVSGYPPFSPLSADTDLKHSCPRREDIHPCECQELLKTESTLGEFGKETFVSCRSIQNSEVMEEAINYMKGHMIDFMIVDNCKLPLFHNGLFFKVGVKRIEILNSTVELRNNLFECASKC
;
A
#
# COMPACT_ATOMS: atom_id res chain seq x y z
N MET A 1 13.93 43.11 57.24
CA MET A 1 13.21 43.29 58.53
C MET A 1 11.96 42.43 58.45
N ASN A 2 12.02 41.17 58.86
CA ASN A 2 11.86 40.66 60.24
C ASN A 2 10.38 40.62 60.69
N GLY A 3 9.96 39.44 61.17
CA GLY A 3 8.90 39.29 62.18
C GLY A 3 7.54 38.90 61.59
N LEU A 4 7.10 37.64 61.55
CA LEU A 4 6.85 36.70 62.66
C LEU A 4 5.59 37.08 63.47
N LEU A 5 4.74 36.05 63.73
CA LEU A 5 3.58 36.00 64.65
C LEU A 5 2.28 36.65 64.10
N GLN A 6 1.06 36.11 64.24
CA GLN A 6 0.56 35.12 65.21
C GLN A 6 -0.88 34.67 64.86
N ARG A 7 -1.15 33.37 65.08
CA ARG A 7 -2.31 32.75 65.77
C ARG A 7 -3.76 33.04 65.30
N ILE A 8 -4.45 32.02 64.74
CA ILE A 8 -5.40 31.07 65.41
C ILE A 8 -6.72 31.72 65.88
N VAL A 9 -7.82 31.40 65.17
CA VAL A 9 -9.20 31.14 65.70
C VAL A 9 -9.88 30.21 64.68
N ARG A 10 -9.97 28.88 64.87
CA ARG A 10 -10.95 28.07 65.63
C ARG A 10 -12.42 28.16 65.19
N MET A 11 -12.96 26.98 64.84
CA MET A 11 -14.36 26.51 64.97
C MET A 11 -15.39 27.09 63.99
N ALA A 12 -16.39 26.39 63.47
CA ALA A 12 -16.83 24.99 63.54
C ALA A 12 -18.03 24.85 62.57
N VAL A 13 -18.08 23.72 61.86
CA VAL A 13 -19.26 22.87 61.58
C VAL A 13 -20.53 23.54 61.00
N LEU A 14 -20.97 23.09 59.82
CA LEU A 14 -22.24 22.34 59.64
C LEU A 14 -22.53 22.04 58.16
N THR A 15 -22.55 20.73 57.88
CA THR A 15 -23.53 19.96 57.08
C THR A 15 -23.91 20.41 55.67
N GLY A 16 -23.70 19.51 54.70
CA GLY A 16 -24.39 19.53 53.42
C GLY A 16 -23.82 18.51 52.44
N ILE A 17 -24.08 17.22 52.67
CA ILE A 17 -23.87 16.17 51.67
C ILE A 17 -24.98 16.30 50.64
N PHE A 18 -24.63 16.63 49.39
CA PHE A 18 -25.47 16.33 48.24
C PHE A 18 -24.67 15.46 47.26
N PHE A 19 -25.20 14.26 47.06
CA PHE A 19 -24.83 13.32 46.01
C PHE A 19 -25.17 13.93 44.65
N ALA A 20 -24.22 13.98 43.72
CA ALA A 20 -24.48 13.79 42.29
C ALA A 20 -23.17 13.59 41.50
N ASP A 21 -23.15 12.47 40.79
CA ASP A 21 -22.37 12.12 39.60
C ASP A 21 -20.83 11.94 39.67
N PRO A 22 -20.33 10.69 39.50
CA PRO A 22 -18.93 10.49 39.14
C PRO A 22 -18.73 10.93 37.68
N LEU A 23 -17.82 11.89 37.50
CA LEU A 23 -17.28 12.25 36.20
C LEU A 23 -16.81 10.98 35.47
N ARG A 24 -17.54 10.63 34.41
CA ARG A 24 -17.14 9.67 33.38
C ARG A 24 -15.69 9.95 33.00
N MET A 25 -14.80 9.00 33.28
CA MET A 25 -13.49 8.92 32.65
C MET A 25 -13.68 9.02 31.13
N MET A 26 -13.20 10.10 30.52
CA MET A 26 -12.84 10.09 29.11
C MET A 26 -11.66 9.12 28.97
N ARG A 27 -11.95 7.86 28.69
CA ARG A 27 -10.98 6.99 28.03
C ARG A 27 -10.80 7.55 26.62
N LEU A 28 -9.67 8.22 26.39
CA LEU A 28 -9.06 8.31 25.08
C LEU A 28 -8.69 6.89 24.65
N VAL A 29 -9.66 6.16 24.09
CA VAL A 29 -9.36 5.00 23.27
C VAL A 29 -8.94 5.55 21.92
N SER A 30 -7.63 5.78 21.82
CA SER A 30 -6.88 5.81 20.58
C SER A 30 -7.06 4.45 19.89
N GLY A 31 -8.21 4.24 19.26
CA GLY A 31 -8.43 3.18 18.29
C GLY A 31 -8.08 3.74 16.93
N TYR A 32 -6.81 3.65 16.54
CA TYR A 32 -6.48 3.63 15.11
C TYR A 32 -7.41 2.61 14.45
N PRO A 33 -8.07 2.93 13.31
CA PRO A 33 -8.64 1.85 12.53
C PRO A 33 -7.50 0.87 12.24
N PRO A 34 -7.69 -0.44 12.45
CA PRO A 34 -6.72 -1.39 11.95
C PRO A 34 -6.68 -1.14 10.44
N PHE A 35 -5.49 -0.90 9.90
CA PHE A 35 -5.27 -1.02 8.48
C PHE A 35 -5.92 -2.33 8.06
N SER A 36 -7.03 -2.24 7.34
CA SER A 36 -7.54 -3.41 6.65
C SER A 36 -6.42 -3.77 5.69
N PRO A 37 -5.82 -4.98 5.76
CA PRO A 37 -4.98 -5.42 4.66
C PRO A 37 -5.84 -5.25 3.42
N LEU A 38 -5.28 -4.61 2.39
CA LEU A 38 -5.89 -4.49 1.08
C LEU A 38 -6.46 -5.87 0.75
N SER A 39 -7.78 -6.06 0.90
CA SER A 39 -8.45 -7.31 0.56
C SER A 39 -8.53 -7.34 -0.95
N ALA A 40 -7.38 -7.55 -1.57
CA ALA A 40 -7.22 -7.82 -2.98
C ALA A 40 -7.62 -9.27 -3.24
N ASP A 41 -8.84 -9.64 -2.87
CA ASP A 41 -9.52 -10.80 -3.42
C ASP A 41 -10.30 -10.33 -4.67
N THR A 42 -9.64 -9.56 -5.53
CA THR A 42 -9.95 -9.62 -6.94
C THR A 42 -9.31 -10.90 -7.44
N ASP A 43 -10.13 -11.86 -7.85
CA ASP A 43 -9.71 -13.12 -8.47
C ASP A 43 -8.85 -12.80 -9.70
N LEU A 44 -7.54 -12.67 -9.49
CA LEU A 44 -6.58 -12.32 -10.53
C LEU A 44 -6.25 -13.58 -11.31
N LYS A 45 -6.36 -13.49 -12.63
CA LYS A 45 -6.14 -14.61 -13.51
C LYS A 45 -4.64 -14.85 -13.72
N HIS A 46 -4.15 -16.02 -13.33
CA HIS A 46 -2.81 -16.51 -13.68
C HIS A 46 -2.75 -16.96 -15.15
N SER A 47 -2.80 -15.98 -16.06
CA SER A 47 -2.68 -16.20 -17.49
C SER A 47 -2.19 -14.94 -18.18
N CYS A 48 -1.64 -15.07 -19.38
CA CYS A 48 -1.31 -13.92 -20.20
C CYS A 48 -2.55 -13.17 -20.69
N PRO A 49 -2.52 -11.83 -20.73
CA PRO A 49 -3.44 -11.04 -21.54
C PRO A 49 -3.29 -11.40 -23.03
N ARG A 50 -4.24 -10.94 -23.85
CA ARG A 50 -4.13 -11.13 -25.30
C ARG A 50 -2.91 -10.39 -25.83
N ARG A 51 -2.19 -11.01 -26.75
CA ARG A 51 -0.92 -10.47 -27.28
C ARG A 51 -1.13 -9.14 -28.00
N GLU A 52 -2.27 -8.99 -28.68
CA GLU A 52 -2.59 -7.79 -29.45
C GLU A 52 -2.80 -6.57 -28.54
N ASP A 53 -3.32 -6.81 -27.33
CA ASP A 53 -3.68 -5.76 -26.37
C ASP A 53 -2.43 -5.21 -25.66
N ILE A 54 -1.44 -6.06 -25.36
CA ILE A 54 -0.24 -5.65 -24.60
C ILE A 54 0.95 -5.23 -25.48
N HIS A 55 0.79 -5.21 -26.80
CA HIS A 55 1.89 -4.85 -27.72
C HIS A 55 2.38 -3.41 -27.42
N PRO A 56 3.70 -3.16 -27.31
CA PRO A 56 4.83 -4.00 -27.75
C PRO A 56 5.44 -4.91 -26.67
N CYS A 57 4.78 -5.09 -25.52
CA CYS A 57 5.20 -6.09 -24.56
C CYS A 57 4.85 -7.51 -25.03
N GLU A 58 5.57 -8.48 -24.51
CA GLU A 58 5.36 -9.90 -24.73
C GLU A 58 5.03 -10.59 -23.41
N CYS A 59 4.15 -11.60 -23.45
CA CYS A 59 3.79 -12.38 -22.29
C CYS A 59 3.91 -13.88 -22.60
N GLN A 60 4.43 -14.65 -21.64
CA GLN A 60 4.59 -16.10 -21.73
C GLN A 60 4.08 -16.78 -20.46
N GLU A 61 3.36 -17.88 -20.63
CA GLU A 61 2.97 -18.77 -19.53
C GLU A 61 3.97 -19.94 -19.47
N LEU A 62 4.66 -20.08 -18.35
CA LEU A 62 5.58 -21.18 -18.08
C LEU A 62 4.95 -22.14 -17.08
N LEU A 63 5.18 -23.44 -17.26
CA LEU A 63 4.78 -24.44 -16.28
C LEU A 63 5.84 -24.51 -15.18
N LYS A 64 5.43 -24.41 -13.92
CA LYS A 64 6.34 -24.68 -12.79
C LYS A 64 6.75 -26.14 -12.82
N THR A 65 8.03 -26.39 -13.03
CA THR A 65 8.61 -27.74 -13.07
C THR A 65 8.89 -28.32 -11.67
N GLU A 66 8.93 -27.49 -10.62
CA GLU A 66 9.17 -27.95 -9.25
C GLU A 66 8.21 -27.29 -8.26
N SER A 67 7.12 -27.99 -7.96
CA SER A 67 6.34 -27.74 -6.77
C SER A 67 6.56 -28.92 -5.84
N THR A 68 7.27 -28.71 -4.74
CA THR A 68 7.47 -29.68 -3.63
C THR A 68 6.16 -30.21 -3.03
N LEU A 69 5.02 -29.72 -3.50
CA LEU A 69 3.68 -30.08 -3.06
C LEU A 69 2.72 -30.39 -4.23
N GLY A 70 3.20 -30.94 -5.36
CA GLY A 70 2.34 -31.55 -6.38
C GLY A 70 1.35 -30.62 -7.11
N GLU A 71 1.42 -29.31 -6.89
CA GLU A 71 0.55 -28.33 -7.53
C GLU A 71 1.19 -27.84 -8.83
N PHE A 72 0.61 -28.22 -9.98
CA PHE A 72 1.03 -27.70 -11.28
C PHE A 72 0.65 -26.21 -11.37
N GLY A 73 1.53 -25.33 -10.91
CA GLY A 73 1.36 -23.90 -11.04
C GLY A 73 1.79 -23.40 -12.42
N LYS A 74 1.07 -22.43 -12.97
CA LYS A 74 1.55 -21.62 -14.09
C LYS A 74 2.24 -20.37 -13.56
N GLU A 75 3.35 -20.00 -14.18
CA GLU A 75 4.01 -18.71 -13.99
C GLU A 75 3.77 -17.84 -15.20
N THR A 76 3.45 -16.58 -14.97
CA THR A 76 3.27 -15.59 -16.03
C THR A 76 4.48 -14.66 -16.07
N PHE A 77 5.16 -14.63 -17.21
CA PHE A 77 6.33 -13.80 -17.48
C PHE A 77 5.98 -12.73 -18.51
N VAL A 78 6.27 -11.46 -18.23
CA VAL A 78 6.05 -10.33 -19.14
C VAL A 78 7.39 -9.64 -19.42
N SER A 79 7.66 -9.33 -20.68
CA SER A 79 8.81 -8.52 -21.08
C SER A 79 8.35 -7.32 -21.92
N CYS A 80 8.68 -6.13 -21.46
CA CYS A 80 8.50 -4.88 -22.19
C CYS A 80 9.89 -4.33 -22.54
N ARG A 81 10.15 -4.06 -23.83
CA ARG A 81 11.47 -3.64 -24.30
C ARG A 81 11.40 -2.43 -25.23
N SER A 82 12.34 -1.50 -25.06
CA SER A 82 12.55 -0.36 -25.97
C SER A 82 11.33 0.54 -26.17
N ILE A 83 10.43 0.63 -25.18
CA ILE A 83 9.23 1.47 -25.25
C ILE A 83 9.59 2.88 -24.79
N GLN A 84 9.80 3.79 -25.74
CA GLN A 84 10.22 5.18 -25.44
C GLN A 84 9.03 6.13 -25.19
N ASN A 85 7.82 5.71 -25.57
CA ASN A 85 6.59 6.46 -25.30
C ASN A 85 5.96 5.95 -23.99
N SER A 86 5.90 6.81 -22.97
CA SER A 86 5.33 6.47 -21.66
C SER A 86 3.82 6.16 -21.73
N GLU A 87 3.08 6.76 -22.65
CA GLU A 87 1.65 6.50 -22.84
C GLU A 87 1.41 5.09 -23.36
N VAL A 88 2.27 4.62 -24.28
CA VAL A 88 2.21 3.24 -24.81
C VAL A 88 2.53 2.23 -23.71
N MET A 89 3.51 2.53 -22.85
CA MET A 89 3.82 1.68 -21.69
C MET A 89 2.66 1.63 -20.69
N GLU A 90 2.04 2.78 -20.40
CA GLU A 90 0.88 2.86 -19.51
C GLU A 90 -0.32 2.09 -20.06
N GLU A 91 -0.61 2.23 -21.35
CA GLU A 91 -1.67 1.50 -22.03
C GLU A 91 -1.41 -0.02 -21.99
N ALA A 92 -0.18 -0.47 -22.27
CA ALA A 92 0.19 -1.88 -22.17
C ALA A 92 -0.01 -2.45 -20.74
N ILE A 93 0.40 -1.70 -19.71
CA ILE A 93 0.16 -2.08 -18.30
C ILE A 93 -1.35 -2.13 -17.98
N ASN A 94 -2.13 -1.20 -18.54
CA ASN A 94 -3.57 -1.15 -18.33
C ASN A 94 -4.29 -2.40 -18.87
N TYR A 95 -3.83 -2.97 -19.99
CA TYR A 95 -4.35 -4.24 -20.51
C TYR A 95 -3.97 -5.47 -19.67
N MET A 96 -3.04 -5.33 -18.71
CA MET A 96 -2.72 -6.39 -17.74
C MET A 96 -3.67 -6.40 -16.54
N LYS A 97 -4.65 -5.50 -16.47
CA LYS A 97 -5.63 -5.46 -15.37
C LYS A 97 -6.43 -6.76 -15.29
N GLY A 98 -6.56 -7.28 -14.09
CA GLY A 98 -7.21 -8.57 -13.82
C GLY A 98 -6.27 -9.78 -13.98
N HIS A 99 -5.00 -9.56 -14.32
CA HIS A 99 -4.01 -10.61 -14.47
C HIS A 99 -2.98 -10.62 -13.33
N MET A 100 -2.49 -11.82 -13.02
CA MET A 100 -1.38 -12.04 -12.09
C MET A 100 -0.10 -12.34 -12.88
N ILE A 101 0.88 -11.45 -12.74
CA ILE A 101 2.19 -11.52 -13.39
C ILE A 101 3.22 -11.92 -12.33
N ASP A 102 3.86 -13.07 -12.51
CA ASP A 102 4.89 -13.55 -11.57
C ASP A 102 6.20 -12.77 -11.76
N PHE A 103 6.58 -12.51 -13.01
CA PHE A 103 7.83 -11.83 -13.35
C PHE A 103 7.61 -10.83 -14.48
N MET A 104 7.92 -9.56 -14.24
CA MET A 104 7.87 -8.51 -15.26
C MET A 104 9.27 -7.92 -15.46
N ILE A 105 9.78 -7.93 -16.69
CA ILE A 105 11.02 -7.26 -17.08
C ILE A 105 10.68 -6.03 -17.91
N VAL A 106 11.20 -4.89 -17.48
CA VAL A 106 11.11 -3.61 -18.19
C VAL A 106 12.52 -3.19 -18.58
N ASP A 107 12.88 -3.35 -19.85
CA ASP A 107 14.24 -3.10 -20.35
C ASP A 107 14.27 -1.96 -21.37
N ASN A 108 15.15 -0.98 -21.17
CA ASN A 108 15.31 0.19 -22.04
C ASN A 108 13.98 0.92 -22.35
N CYS A 109 13.10 1.05 -21.36
CA CYS A 109 11.80 1.72 -21.50
C CYS A 109 11.76 3.05 -20.74
N LYS A 110 10.86 3.93 -21.17
CA LYS A 110 10.45 5.11 -20.42
C LYS A 110 9.21 4.76 -19.61
N LEU A 111 9.37 4.54 -18.31
CA LEU A 111 8.24 4.22 -17.44
C LEU A 111 7.35 5.45 -17.26
N PRO A 112 6.01 5.26 -17.23
CA PRO A 112 5.10 6.33 -16.88
C PRO A 112 5.33 6.75 -15.43
N LEU A 113 4.89 7.96 -15.09
CA LEU A 113 4.95 8.45 -13.73
C LEU A 113 4.16 7.51 -12.82
N PHE A 114 4.75 7.13 -11.70
CA PHE A 114 4.10 6.31 -10.69
C PHE A 114 3.05 7.15 -9.95
N HIS A 115 1.93 7.43 -10.61
CA HIS A 115 0.72 7.88 -9.96
C HIS A 115 0.11 6.72 -9.17
N ASN A 116 -0.69 7.05 -8.15
CA ASN A 116 -1.44 6.06 -7.37
C ASN A 116 -2.36 5.27 -8.31
N GLY A 117 -1.92 4.10 -8.78
CA GLY A 117 -2.75 3.19 -9.56
C GLY A 117 -2.20 2.73 -10.92
N LEU A 118 -0.92 2.97 -11.26
CA LEU A 118 -0.33 2.40 -12.46
C LEU A 118 -0.56 0.87 -12.56
N PHE A 119 -0.37 0.17 -11.45
CA PHE A 119 -0.63 -1.27 -11.32
C PHE A 119 -1.96 -1.58 -10.62
N PHE A 120 -2.94 -0.66 -10.66
CA PHE A 120 -4.24 -0.90 -10.03
C PHE A 120 -4.92 -2.10 -10.67
N LYS A 121 -5.22 -3.13 -9.86
CA LYS A 121 -5.76 -4.44 -10.29
C LYS A 121 -4.83 -5.21 -11.22
N VAL A 122 -3.54 -4.90 -11.25
CA VAL A 122 -2.51 -5.75 -11.86
C VAL A 122 -1.73 -6.35 -10.70
N GLY A 123 -1.78 -7.67 -10.55
CA GLY A 123 -0.95 -8.32 -9.55
C GLY A 123 0.42 -8.57 -10.13
N VAL A 124 1.48 -8.00 -9.53
CA VAL A 124 2.85 -8.26 -9.98
C VAL A 124 3.68 -8.72 -8.78
N LYS A 125 4.26 -9.93 -8.83
CA LYS A 125 5.10 -10.42 -7.72
C LYS A 125 6.49 -9.81 -7.75
N ARG A 126 7.06 -9.67 -8.94
CA ARG A 126 8.42 -9.14 -9.12
C ARG A 126 8.52 -8.33 -10.41
N ILE A 127 9.12 -7.14 -10.30
CA ILE A 127 9.48 -6.29 -11.43
C ILE A 127 11.01 -6.11 -11.44
N GLU A 128 11.63 -6.35 -12.58
CA GLU A 128 13.01 -5.99 -12.85
C GLU A 128 13.06 -4.86 -13.88
N ILE A 129 13.70 -3.75 -13.51
CA ILE A 129 13.85 -2.57 -14.36
C ILE A 129 15.31 -2.48 -14.79
N LEU A 130 15.56 -2.62 -16.08
CA LEU A 130 16.89 -2.66 -16.68
C LEU A 130 17.03 -1.50 -17.65
N ASN A 131 18.16 -0.78 -17.62
CA ASN A 131 18.50 0.29 -18.57
C ASN A 131 17.39 1.33 -18.83
N SER A 132 16.48 1.51 -17.87
CA SER A 132 15.25 2.30 -18.03
C SER A 132 15.29 3.50 -17.11
N THR A 133 14.66 4.60 -17.52
CA THR A 133 14.55 5.78 -16.68
C THR A 133 13.26 5.69 -15.86
N VAL A 134 13.39 5.81 -14.54
CA VAL A 134 12.27 5.88 -13.61
C VAL A 134 12.21 7.28 -13.03
N GLU A 135 11.06 7.94 -13.18
CA GLU A 135 10.81 9.22 -12.52
C GLU A 135 9.84 9.00 -11.35
N LEU A 136 10.36 9.12 -10.13
CA LEU A 136 9.58 9.10 -8.90
C LEU A 136 9.34 10.53 -8.44
N ARG A 137 8.08 10.88 -8.16
CA ARG A 137 7.69 12.21 -7.67
C ARG A 137 7.30 12.17 -6.19
N ASN A 138 7.39 13.33 -5.53
CA ASN A 138 7.29 13.52 -4.08
C ASN A 138 6.20 12.69 -3.38
N ASN A 139 5.01 12.58 -3.98
CA ASN A 139 3.88 11.86 -3.41
C ASN A 139 4.17 10.37 -3.15
N LEU A 140 5.06 9.75 -3.93
CA LEU A 140 5.43 8.34 -3.75
C LEU A 140 6.37 8.15 -2.56
N PHE A 141 7.32 9.07 -2.35
CA PHE A 141 8.19 9.07 -1.17
C PHE A 141 7.42 9.39 0.12
N GLU A 142 6.35 10.18 0.03
CA GLU A 142 5.44 10.42 1.16
C GLU A 142 4.65 9.18 1.57
N CYS A 143 4.19 8.32 0.64
CA CYS A 143 3.65 7.02 1.04
C CYS A 143 4.78 6.12 1.55
N ALA A 144 5.88 5.96 0.84
CA ALA A 144 6.94 5.02 1.27
C ALA A 144 7.52 5.31 2.66
N SER A 145 7.36 6.54 3.18
CA SER A 145 7.79 6.94 4.53
C SER A 145 6.72 6.81 5.62
N LYS A 146 5.44 6.63 5.25
CA LYS A 146 4.28 6.57 6.17
C LYS A 146 3.41 5.31 6.02
N CYS A 147 3.66 4.55 4.96
CA CYS A 147 3.26 3.18 4.70
C CYS A 147 4.35 2.28 5.33
#